data_AF-A0A9N9XN61-F1
#
_entry.id   AF-A0A9N9XN61-F1
#
_cell.length_a   1.000
_cell.length_b   1.000
_cell.length_c   1.000
_cell.angle_alpha   90.00
_cell.angle_beta   90.00
_cell.angle_gamma   90.00
#
_symmetry.space_group_name_H-M   'P 1'
#
loop_
_entity.id
_entity.type
_entity.pdbx_description
1 polymer ?
#
loop_
_entity_poly.entity_id
_entity_poly.type
_entity_poly.pdbx_seq_one_letter_code
_entity_poly.pdbx_strand_id
1 'polypeptide(L)'
;MTLLCWIFEVVIVLGLLLIADVLTLQNVLLSIEPKVVPVGQSSTLICTYDLQDDALYTVKWYRGRYEFYRYTPSEYPNSKKIFPYKEINVDEEASNSTQVVLRNIDFVLSGNFTCEVTTDALHLTTRYDIKPMLVIQPPETAPTISVFGEPLDYGDLLRANCSSPPARPRASLTFFLNNYTVATSEPLLPHHYQRSEWSDLGLVIRLYAEHFDDGRLILRCVADIENVYHEEAVLKLGSAREPVPERVSAQNAGITSSLRAMLRLVVFLEIILLMSIL
;
A
#
# COMPACT_ATOMS: atom_id res chain seq x y z
N MET A 1 37.43 -24.19 -62.84
CA MET A 1 36.29 -23.50 -62.22
C MET A 1 35.73 -24.23 -61.00
N THR A 2 36.11 -25.49 -60.75
CA THR A 2 35.55 -26.34 -59.67
C THR A 2 36.29 -26.23 -58.33
N LEU A 3 37.62 -26.05 -58.34
CA LEU A 3 38.43 -26.02 -57.11
C LEU A 3 38.20 -24.76 -56.25
N LEU A 4 38.11 -23.60 -56.89
CA LEU A 4 37.84 -22.32 -56.21
C LEU A 4 36.45 -22.29 -55.56
N CYS A 5 35.45 -22.91 -56.21
CA CYS A 5 34.10 -23.04 -55.69
C CYS A 5 34.07 -23.93 -54.45
N TRP A 6 34.82 -25.04 -54.48
CA TRP A 6 34.92 -25.97 -53.35
C TRP A 6 35.61 -25.34 -52.12
N ILE A 7 36.67 -24.55 -52.35
CA ILE A 7 37.34 -23.80 -51.28
C ILE A 7 36.38 -22.77 -50.66
N PHE A 8 35.59 -22.07 -51.49
CA PHE A 8 34.62 -21.10 -50.99
C PHE A 8 33.52 -21.74 -50.14
N GLU A 9 32.98 -22.88 -50.58
CA GLU A 9 31.99 -23.63 -49.78
C GLU A 9 32.59 -24.16 -48.47
N VAL A 10 33.82 -24.68 -48.49
CA VAL A 10 34.50 -25.13 -47.27
C VAL A 10 34.78 -23.97 -46.33
N VAL A 11 35.17 -22.80 -46.83
CA VAL A 11 35.39 -21.59 -46.01
C VAL A 11 34.07 -21.04 -45.48
N ILE A 12 32.98 -21.11 -46.22
CA ILE A 12 31.63 -20.74 -45.74
C ILE A 12 31.17 -21.72 -44.66
N VAL A 13 31.36 -23.03 -44.85
CA VAL A 13 30.98 -24.05 -43.85
C VAL A 13 31.86 -23.96 -42.60
N LEU A 14 33.18 -23.76 -42.74
CA LEU A 14 34.07 -23.49 -41.59
C LEU A 14 33.70 -22.16 -40.92
N GLY A 15 33.38 -21.13 -41.69
CA GLY A 15 32.93 -19.84 -41.19
C GLY A 15 31.62 -19.96 -40.41
N LEU A 16 30.64 -20.71 -40.92
CA LEU A 16 29.38 -20.99 -40.23
C LEU A 16 29.56 -21.86 -38.98
N LEU A 17 30.49 -22.82 -39.00
CA LEU A 17 30.87 -23.61 -37.82
C LEU A 17 31.61 -22.78 -36.75
N LEU A 18 32.29 -21.69 -37.14
CA LEU A 18 32.92 -20.74 -36.24
C LEU A 18 31.93 -19.70 -35.65
N ILE A 19 30.71 -19.60 -36.21
CA ILE A 19 29.63 -18.72 -35.72
C ILE A 19 28.53 -19.57 -35.05
N ALA A 20 28.88 -20.73 -34.49
CA ALA A 20 28.01 -21.34 -33.49
C ALA A 20 28.01 -20.40 -32.28
N ASP A 21 27.04 -19.48 -32.23
CA ASP A 21 26.77 -18.66 -31.06
C ASP A 21 26.69 -19.62 -29.86
N VAL A 22 27.67 -19.54 -28.97
CA VAL A 22 27.64 -20.30 -27.72
C VAL A 22 26.49 -19.68 -26.93
N LEU A 23 25.34 -20.36 -26.94
CA LEU A 23 24.17 -19.98 -26.17
C LEU A 23 24.53 -20.17 -24.69
N THR A 24 24.89 -19.07 -24.03
CA THR A 24 25.27 -19.04 -22.62
C THR A 24 24.11 -18.53 -21.76
N LEU A 25 24.20 -18.79 -20.44
CA LEU A 25 23.30 -18.27 -19.41
C LEU A 25 22.89 -16.81 -19.68
N GLN A 26 21.58 -16.57 -19.74
CA GLN A 26 20.97 -15.26 -20.01
C GLN A 26 19.79 -14.97 -19.08
N ASN A 27 19.34 -13.72 -19.08
CA ASN A 27 18.08 -13.29 -18.45
C ASN A 27 17.93 -13.67 -16.96
N VAL A 28 19.01 -13.63 -16.18
CA VAL A 28 18.93 -13.75 -14.72
C VAL A 28 18.24 -12.49 -14.18
N LEU A 29 17.03 -12.65 -13.68
CA LEU A 29 16.18 -11.58 -13.17
C LEU A 29 15.60 -12.00 -11.82
N LEU A 30 15.75 -11.10 -10.86
CA LEU A 30 15.22 -11.25 -9.51
C LEU A 30 13.93 -10.43 -9.38
N SER A 31 12.86 -11.05 -8.89
CA SER A 31 11.64 -10.40 -8.40
C SER A 31 11.48 -10.67 -6.90
N ILE A 32 10.91 -9.72 -6.16
CA ILE A 32 10.61 -9.86 -4.73
C ILE A 32 9.14 -9.52 -4.53
N GLU A 33 8.36 -10.48 -4.04
CA GLU A 33 6.91 -10.42 -3.97
C GLU A 33 6.39 -10.80 -2.58
N PRO A 34 5.86 -9.82 -1.80
CA PRO A 34 5.86 -8.37 -2.05
C PRO A 34 7.24 -7.73 -1.80
N LYS A 35 7.55 -6.64 -2.52
CA LYS A 35 8.80 -5.85 -2.37
C LYS A 35 8.85 -5.01 -1.09
N VAL A 36 7.69 -4.55 -0.62
CA VAL A 36 7.50 -3.82 0.63
C VAL A 36 6.70 -4.73 1.55
N VAL A 37 7.29 -5.09 2.68
CA VAL A 37 6.82 -6.19 3.52
C VAL A 37 6.56 -5.69 4.94
N PRO A 38 5.36 -5.85 5.49
CA PRO A 38 5.14 -5.58 6.91
C PRO A 38 5.98 -6.53 7.78
N VAL A 39 6.54 -6.02 8.88
CA VAL A 39 7.32 -6.83 9.83
C VAL A 39 6.54 -8.07 10.30
N GLY A 40 7.23 -9.20 10.41
CA GLY A 40 6.65 -10.50 10.76
C GLY A 40 5.93 -11.23 9.62
N GLN A 41 5.72 -10.59 8.47
CA GLN A 41 5.13 -11.23 7.30
C GLN A 41 6.16 -12.05 6.50
N SER A 42 5.70 -12.65 5.40
CA SER A 42 6.52 -13.44 4.49
C SER A 42 6.66 -12.75 3.13
N SER A 43 7.73 -13.05 2.42
CA SER A 43 7.97 -12.57 1.05
C SER A 43 8.71 -13.63 0.26
N THR A 44 8.41 -13.72 -1.03
CA THR A 44 9.01 -14.69 -1.95
C THR A 44 9.99 -13.98 -2.86
N LEU A 45 11.21 -14.48 -2.90
CA LEU A 45 12.21 -14.05 -3.86
C LEU A 45 12.21 -15.03 -5.01
N ILE A 46 12.00 -14.54 -6.23
CA ILE A 46 11.85 -15.34 -7.45
C ILE A 46 12.99 -14.98 -8.38
N CYS A 47 13.76 -15.96 -8.80
CA CYS A 47 14.87 -15.82 -9.72
C CYS A 47 14.57 -16.60 -10.99
N THR A 48 14.23 -15.87 -12.04
CA THR A 48 14.06 -16.43 -13.38
C THR A 48 15.39 -16.33 -14.11
N TYR A 49 15.76 -17.38 -14.82
CA TYR A 49 16.99 -17.44 -15.60
C TYR A 49 16.81 -18.36 -16.79
N ASP A 50 17.53 -18.06 -17.86
CA ASP A 50 17.51 -18.83 -19.10
C ASP A 50 18.85 -19.54 -19.26
N LEU A 51 18.84 -20.86 -19.07
CA LEU A 51 20.02 -21.71 -19.17
C LEU A 51 20.43 -21.98 -20.62
N GLN A 52 19.55 -21.71 -21.59
CA GLN A 52 19.72 -22.15 -22.97
C GLN A 52 20.01 -23.66 -23.05
N ASP A 53 21.19 -24.06 -23.52
CA ASP A 53 21.63 -25.46 -23.62
C ASP A 53 22.59 -25.90 -22.49
N ASP A 54 22.88 -25.01 -21.54
CA ASP A 54 23.77 -25.31 -20.41
C ASP A 54 23.06 -26.04 -19.27
N ALA A 55 23.82 -26.82 -18.49
CA ALA A 55 23.35 -27.39 -17.25
C ALA A 55 23.46 -26.39 -16.09
N LEU A 56 22.46 -26.33 -15.22
CA LEU A 56 22.54 -25.56 -13.98
C LEU A 56 23.59 -26.16 -13.03
N TYR A 57 24.59 -25.38 -12.64
CA TYR A 57 25.55 -25.77 -11.61
C TYR A 57 25.01 -25.42 -10.21
N THR A 58 24.64 -24.15 -10.00
CA THR A 58 24.12 -23.71 -8.69
C THR A 58 23.33 -22.42 -8.81
N VAL A 59 22.36 -22.24 -7.90
CA VAL A 59 21.70 -20.96 -7.63
C VAL A 59 21.98 -20.59 -6.18
N LYS A 60 22.52 -19.40 -5.95
CA LYS A 60 22.85 -18.87 -4.63
C LYS A 60 22.12 -17.58 -4.36
N TRP A 61 21.72 -17.42 -3.12
CA TRP A 61 20.93 -16.30 -2.66
C TRP A 61 21.67 -15.58 -1.54
N TYR A 62 21.82 -14.27 -1.71
CA TYR A 62 22.59 -13.43 -0.81
C TYR A 62 21.78 -12.28 -0.23
N ARG A 63 22.04 -11.97 1.04
CA ARG A 63 21.70 -10.69 1.66
C ARG A 63 22.98 -9.88 1.81
N GLY A 64 23.18 -8.91 0.93
CA GLY A 64 24.48 -8.23 0.80
C GLY A 64 25.58 -9.25 0.42
N ARG A 65 26.50 -9.54 1.34
CA ARG A 65 27.60 -10.50 1.15
C ARG A 65 27.35 -11.89 1.77
N TYR A 66 26.23 -12.08 2.46
CA TYR A 66 25.95 -13.28 3.22
C TYR A 66 25.07 -14.23 2.42
N GLU A 67 25.63 -15.37 2.03
CA GLU A 67 24.87 -16.50 1.45
C GLU A 67 23.93 -17.03 2.53
N PHE A 68 22.63 -17.14 2.22
CA PHE A 68 21.64 -17.67 3.15
C PHE A 68 20.90 -18.90 2.60
N TYR A 69 20.90 -19.07 1.27
CA TYR A 69 20.33 -20.25 0.63
C TYR A 69 21.09 -20.59 -0.65
N ARG A 70 21.24 -21.89 -0.91
CA ARG A 70 21.82 -22.43 -2.12
C ARG A 70 21.06 -23.65 -2.62
N TYR A 71 20.90 -23.71 -3.93
CA TYR A 71 20.43 -24.89 -4.65
C TYR A 71 21.54 -25.44 -5.56
N THR A 72 21.82 -26.74 -5.48
CA THR A 72 22.82 -27.46 -6.28
C THR A 72 22.22 -28.79 -6.77
N PRO A 73 21.81 -28.90 -8.05
CA PRO A 73 21.12 -30.08 -8.57
C PRO A 73 21.91 -31.40 -8.41
N SER A 74 23.25 -31.33 -8.57
CA SER A 74 24.15 -32.48 -8.53
C SER A 74 24.33 -33.09 -7.13
N GLU A 75 23.91 -32.41 -6.07
CA GLU A 75 24.01 -32.88 -4.67
C GLU A 75 22.78 -33.68 -4.20
N TYR A 76 21.95 -34.20 -5.11
CA TYR A 76 20.75 -34.98 -4.77
C TYR A 76 21.07 -36.16 -3.80
N PRO A 77 20.30 -36.34 -2.70
CA PRO A 77 19.05 -35.66 -2.35
C PRO A 77 19.21 -34.30 -1.66
N ASN A 78 20.42 -33.96 -1.20
CA ASN A 78 20.72 -32.73 -0.44
C ASN A 78 20.97 -31.51 -1.35
N SER A 79 20.12 -31.34 -2.35
CA SER A 79 20.23 -30.26 -3.34
C SER A 79 20.01 -28.87 -2.73
N LYS A 80 19.39 -28.77 -1.55
CA LYS A 80 19.12 -27.52 -0.84
C LYS A 80 20.06 -27.37 0.34
N LYS A 81 20.65 -26.18 0.50
CA LYS A 81 21.47 -25.83 1.67
C LYS A 81 21.04 -24.46 2.20
N ILE A 82 20.72 -24.41 3.48
CA ILE A 82 20.40 -23.17 4.22
C ILE A 82 21.61 -22.80 5.08
N PHE A 83 22.04 -21.55 4.96
CA PHE A 83 23.12 -21.01 5.76
C PHE A 83 22.52 -20.05 6.80
N PRO A 84 22.64 -20.36 8.10
CA PRO A 84 22.04 -19.54 9.13
C PRO A 84 22.73 -18.17 9.15
N TYR A 85 21.97 -17.14 8.76
CA TYR A 85 22.29 -15.74 8.99
C TYR A 85 21.26 -15.16 9.94
N LYS A 86 21.70 -14.28 10.84
CA LYS A 86 20.85 -13.73 11.90
C LYS A 86 19.55 -13.19 11.30
N GLU A 87 18.42 -13.64 11.84
CA GLU A 87 17.07 -13.17 11.48
C GLU A 87 16.59 -13.51 10.05
N ILE A 88 17.28 -14.37 9.29
CA ILE A 88 16.74 -14.97 8.05
C ILE A 88 16.12 -16.34 8.36
N ASN A 89 14.83 -16.49 8.08
CA ASN A 89 14.10 -17.75 8.23
C ASN A 89 13.59 -18.22 6.86
N VAL A 90 14.29 -19.19 6.28
CA VAL A 90 13.94 -19.78 4.98
C VAL A 90 12.94 -20.91 5.18
N ASP A 91 11.85 -20.87 4.42
CA ASP A 91 10.92 -21.98 4.30
C ASP A 91 11.43 -22.98 3.25
N GLU A 92 12.11 -24.02 3.71
CA GLU A 92 12.76 -25.01 2.85
C GLU A 92 11.77 -25.78 1.97
N GLU A 93 10.57 -26.04 2.47
CA GLU A 93 9.55 -26.80 1.74
C GLU A 93 9.01 -25.98 0.57
N ALA A 94 8.82 -24.67 0.76
CA ALA A 94 8.38 -23.76 -0.29
C ALA A 94 9.51 -23.18 -1.15
N SER A 95 10.78 -23.54 -0.89
CA SER A 95 11.95 -23.04 -1.62
C SER A 95 12.52 -24.10 -2.57
N ASN A 96 13.02 -23.68 -3.73
CA ASN A 96 13.57 -24.58 -4.77
C ASN A 96 14.70 -23.87 -5.56
N SER A 97 14.94 -24.27 -6.81
CA SER A 97 15.98 -23.68 -7.67
C SER A 97 15.66 -22.26 -8.12
N THR A 98 14.38 -21.94 -8.29
CA THR A 98 13.91 -20.67 -8.86
C THR A 98 13.33 -19.73 -7.82
N GLN A 99 13.00 -20.20 -6.61
CA GLN A 99 12.41 -19.34 -5.59
C GLN A 99 12.90 -19.66 -4.18
N VAL A 100 12.93 -18.63 -3.34
CA VAL A 100 13.18 -18.73 -1.90
C VAL A 100 12.11 -17.96 -1.14
N VAL A 101 11.42 -18.64 -0.23
CA VAL A 101 10.39 -18.05 0.62
C VAL A 101 10.98 -17.71 1.97
N LEU A 102 10.90 -16.44 2.36
CA LEU A 102 11.29 -15.96 3.68
C LEU A 102 10.06 -15.77 4.55
N ARG A 103 10.11 -16.24 5.80
CA ARG A 103 9.04 -16.10 6.80
C ARG A 103 9.50 -15.23 7.96
N ASN A 104 8.55 -14.61 8.67
CA ASN A 104 8.83 -13.81 9.87
C ASN A 104 9.92 -12.75 9.65
N ILE A 105 9.75 -11.94 8.59
CA ILE A 105 10.73 -10.97 8.13
C ILE A 105 10.87 -9.82 9.14
N ASP A 106 12.10 -9.54 9.57
CA ASP A 106 12.44 -8.44 10.48
C ASP A 106 13.07 -7.26 9.72
N PHE A 107 13.09 -6.07 10.33
CA PHE A 107 13.60 -4.83 9.76
C PHE A 107 15.04 -4.92 9.25
N VAL A 108 15.88 -5.78 9.86
CA VAL A 108 17.27 -6.00 9.42
C VAL A 108 17.35 -6.48 7.96
N LEU A 109 16.30 -7.14 7.48
CA LEU A 109 16.24 -7.68 6.13
C LEU A 109 15.98 -6.60 5.08
N SER A 110 15.59 -5.38 5.47
CA SER A 110 15.52 -4.24 4.55
C SER A 110 16.85 -4.00 3.84
N GLY A 111 16.84 -3.99 2.51
CA GLY A 111 18.00 -3.76 1.67
C GLY A 111 18.11 -4.76 0.53
N ASN A 112 19.31 -4.84 -0.04
CA ASN A 112 19.55 -5.59 -1.27
C ASN A 112 19.64 -7.10 -1.02
N PHE A 113 18.87 -7.84 -1.83
CA PHE A 113 18.99 -9.26 -2.05
C PHE A 113 19.54 -9.53 -3.44
N THR A 114 20.31 -10.60 -3.57
CA THR A 114 20.92 -11.02 -4.82
C THR A 114 20.56 -12.47 -5.10
N CYS A 115 20.18 -12.77 -6.34
CA CYS A 115 20.20 -14.13 -6.87
C CYS A 115 21.39 -14.25 -7.83
N GLU A 116 22.26 -15.23 -7.61
CA GLU A 116 23.39 -15.58 -8.45
C GLU A 116 23.17 -16.97 -9.04
N VAL A 117 23.23 -17.09 -10.36
CA VAL A 117 23.06 -18.34 -11.10
C VAL A 117 24.38 -18.66 -11.80
N THR A 118 24.83 -19.89 -11.66
CA THR A 118 26.02 -20.41 -12.34
C THR A 118 25.64 -21.64 -13.16
N THR A 119 26.11 -21.70 -14.40
CA THR A 119 26.01 -22.88 -15.27
C THR A 119 27.31 -23.68 -15.34
N ASP A 120 27.17 -24.99 -15.53
CA ASP A 120 28.23 -25.95 -15.80
C ASP A 120 28.36 -26.13 -17.32
N ALA A 121 29.01 -25.15 -17.96
CA ALA A 121 29.37 -25.19 -19.38
C ALA A 121 30.88 -25.47 -19.54
N LEU A 122 31.38 -25.50 -20.79
CA LEU A 122 32.82 -25.62 -21.07
C LEU A 122 33.65 -24.53 -20.34
N HIS A 123 33.02 -23.39 -20.03
CA HIS A 123 33.49 -22.37 -19.10
C HIS A 123 32.36 -22.01 -18.12
N LEU A 124 32.63 -22.04 -16.81
CA LEU A 124 31.67 -21.63 -15.79
C LEU A 124 31.19 -20.20 -16.06
N THR A 125 29.89 -20.05 -16.31
CA THR A 125 29.26 -18.75 -16.53
C THR A 125 28.41 -18.40 -15.33
N THR A 126 28.64 -17.22 -14.74
CA THR A 126 27.89 -16.72 -13.59
C THR A 126 27.23 -15.40 -13.93
N ARG A 127 25.94 -15.27 -13.61
CA ARG A 127 25.18 -14.01 -13.71
C ARG A 127 24.33 -13.83 -12.46
N TYR A 128 24.02 -12.57 -12.15
CA TYR A 128 23.21 -12.24 -10.99
C TYR A 128 22.33 -11.01 -11.24
N ASP A 129 21.28 -10.88 -10.44
CA ASP A 129 20.46 -9.66 -10.34
C ASP A 129 20.27 -9.31 -8.86
N ILE A 130 20.09 -8.01 -8.60
CA ILE A 130 19.96 -7.45 -7.27
C ILE A 130 18.66 -6.66 -7.19
N LYS A 131 17.87 -6.89 -6.14
CA LYS A 131 16.67 -6.10 -5.83
C LYS A 131 16.61 -5.71 -4.36
N PRO A 132 16.17 -4.48 -4.05
CA PRO A 132 15.93 -4.06 -2.68
C PRO A 132 14.56 -4.58 -2.20
N MET A 133 14.54 -5.05 -0.95
CA MET A 133 13.32 -5.25 -0.16
C MET A 133 13.25 -4.14 0.89
N LEU A 134 12.05 -3.63 1.18
CA LEU A 134 11.80 -2.71 2.27
C LEU A 134 10.87 -3.36 3.29
N VAL A 135 11.26 -3.36 4.57
CA VAL A 135 10.42 -3.86 5.66
C VAL A 135 9.82 -2.66 6.40
N ILE A 136 8.50 -2.68 6.57
CA ILE A 136 7.75 -1.58 7.20
C ILE A 136 6.96 -2.04 8.42
N GLN A 137 6.55 -1.10 9.25
CA GLN A 137 5.51 -1.24 10.25
C GLN A 137 4.49 -0.13 10.01
N PRO A 138 3.29 -0.45 9.50
CA PRO A 138 2.25 0.54 9.31
C PRO A 138 1.70 1.04 10.66
N PRO A 139 1.06 2.22 10.70
CA PRO A 139 0.32 2.68 11.87
C PRO A 139 -0.79 1.69 12.26
N GLU A 140 -1.08 1.58 13.55
CA GLU A 140 -2.16 0.71 14.05
C GLU A 140 -3.55 1.28 13.75
N THR A 141 -3.67 2.60 13.57
CA THR A 141 -4.94 3.29 13.30
C THR A 141 -4.76 4.39 12.26
N ALA A 142 -5.87 4.76 11.62
CA ALA A 142 -5.94 5.84 10.65
C ALA A 142 -5.45 7.18 11.25
N PRO A 143 -5.01 8.14 10.42
CA PRO A 143 -4.65 9.46 10.89
C PRO A 143 -5.83 10.16 11.57
N THR A 144 -5.54 11.21 12.32
CA THR A 144 -6.54 12.04 12.98
C THR A 144 -6.35 13.50 12.62
N ILE A 145 -7.44 14.24 12.49
CA ILE A 145 -7.43 15.68 12.21
C ILE A 145 -7.91 16.42 13.45
N SER A 146 -7.19 17.46 13.82
CA SER A 146 -7.57 18.44 14.83
C SER A 146 -7.66 19.82 14.19
N VAL A 147 -8.71 20.57 14.49
CA VAL A 147 -8.95 21.92 13.96
C VAL A 147 -9.15 22.89 15.11
N PHE A 148 -8.59 24.09 14.97
CA PHE A 148 -8.67 25.14 15.97
C PHE A 148 -9.61 26.26 15.50
N GLY A 149 -10.73 26.45 16.22
CA GLY A 149 -11.68 27.52 15.97
C GLY A 149 -12.68 27.20 14.86
N GLU A 150 -13.85 26.71 15.23
CA GLU A 150 -15.01 26.49 14.36
C GLU A 150 -16.25 27.19 14.93
N PRO A 151 -17.23 27.59 14.09
CA PRO A 151 -17.30 27.44 12.63
C PRO A 151 -16.42 28.46 11.85
N LEU A 152 -16.13 28.18 10.57
CA LEU A 152 -15.26 28.99 9.72
C LEU A 152 -16.03 29.64 8.54
N ASP A 153 -15.65 30.85 8.14
CA ASP A 153 -16.15 31.56 6.95
C ASP A 153 -15.01 32.10 6.06
N TYR A 154 -15.36 32.67 4.92
CA TYR A 154 -14.39 33.29 4.00
C TYR A 154 -13.55 34.36 4.69
N GLY A 155 -12.25 34.35 4.43
CA GLY A 155 -11.29 35.27 5.04
C GLY A 155 -10.76 34.80 6.40
N ASP A 156 -11.32 33.74 7.00
CA ASP A 156 -10.76 33.14 8.20
C ASP A 156 -9.46 32.40 7.92
N LEU A 157 -8.68 32.18 8.98
CA LEU A 157 -7.44 31.43 8.93
C LEU A 157 -7.68 30.03 9.48
N LEU A 158 -7.79 29.04 8.59
CA LEU A 158 -7.89 27.64 8.96
C LEU A 158 -6.56 27.20 9.58
N ARG A 159 -6.61 26.75 10.83
CA ARG A 159 -5.49 26.12 11.54
C ARG A 159 -5.87 24.68 11.88
N ALA A 160 -5.13 23.74 11.33
CA ALA A 160 -5.36 22.32 11.55
C ALA A 160 -4.04 21.58 11.76
N ASN A 161 -4.11 20.44 12.45
CA ASN A 161 -3.01 19.49 12.52
C ASN A 161 -3.53 18.10 12.19
N CYS A 162 -2.79 17.38 11.35
CA CYS A 162 -3.03 15.99 11.07
C CYS A 162 -1.92 15.17 11.70
N SER A 163 -2.31 14.15 12.47
CA SER A 163 -1.38 13.28 13.18
C SER A 163 -1.67 11.83 12.83
N SER A 164 -0.66 11.11 12.35
CA SER A 164 -0.69 9.66 12.16
C SER A 164 0.10 8.96 13.27
N PRO A 165 -0.42 7.84 13.83
CA PRO A 165 0.29 7.03 14.82
C PRO A 165 1.69 6.58 14.36
N PRO A 166 2.53 6.11 15.29
CA PRO A 166 3.89 5.69 14.99
C PRO A 166 3.95 4.61 13.93
N ALA A 167 4.82 4.82 12.96
CA ALA A 167 5.11 3.88 11.90
C ALA A 167 6.61 3.87 11.57
N ARG A 168 7.06 2.79 10.91
CA ARG A 168 8.44 2.64 10.44
C ARG A 168 8.44 2.24 8.96
N PRO A 169 8.89 3.10 8.03
CA PRO A 169 9.16 4.52 8.24
C PRO A 169 7.88 5.27 8.64
N ARG A 170 8.03 6.50 9.15
CA ARG A 170 6.88 7.36 9.43
C ARG A 170 6.06 7.60 8.14
N ALA A 171 4.76 7.82 8.27
CA ALA A 171 3.88 8.05 7.13
C ALA A 171 4.14 9.40 6.46
N SER A 172 3.95 9.44 5.14
CA SER A 172 3.82 10.69 4.40
C SER A 172 2.39 11.20 4.56
N LEU A 173 2.23 12.47 4.93
CA LEU A 173 0.93 13.09 5.16
C LEU A 173 0.62 14.09 4.06
N THR A 174 -0.61 14.09 3.57
CA THR A 174 -1.10 15.09 2.61
C THR A 174 -2.46 15.62 3.03
N PHE A 175 -2.56 16.94 3.12
CA PHE A 175 -3.83 17.62 3.30
C PHE A 175 -4.49 17.95 1.97
N PHE A 176 -5.78 17.64 1.90
CA PHE A 176 -6.67 18.09 0.85
C PHE A 176 -7.77 18.94 1.47
N LEU A 177 -8.01 20.11 0.89
CA LEU A 177 -9.17 20.93 1.20
C LEU A 177 -10.13 20.83 0.02
N ASN A 178 -11.25 20.13 0.23
CA ASN A 178 -12.11 19.62 -0.82
C ASN A 178 -11.28 18.82 -1.85
N ASN A 179 -11.10 19.37 -3.06
CA ASN A 179 -10.34 18.71 -4.14
C ASN A 179 -8.93 19.30 -4.37
N TYR A 180 -8.49 20.22 -3.51
CA TYR A 180 -7.19 20.88 -3.64
C TYR A 180 -6.17 20.34 -2.65
N THR A 181 -5.00 19.93 -3.12
CA THR A 181 -3.86 19.65 -2.25
C THR A 181 -3.31 20.96 -1.69
N VAL A 182 -3.36 21.12 -0.37
CA VAL A 182 -2.97 22.37 0.30
C VAL A 182 -1.68 22.25 1.10
N ALA A 183 -1.28 21.03 1.49
CA ALA A 183 0.01 20.78 2.12
C ALA A 183 0.41 19.31 1.98
N THR A 184 1.71 19.05 1.92
CA THR A 184 2.30 17.70 1.90
C THR A 184 3.53 17.69 2.81
N SER A 185 3.71 16.62 3.58
CA SER A 185 4.89 16.43 4.42
C SER A 185 6.17 16.31 3.58
N GLU A 186 7.30 16.75 4.12
CA GLU A 186 8.58 16.63 3.45
C GLU A 186 8.95 15.16 3.13
N PRO A 187 9.68 14.92 2.03
CA PRO A 187 10.19 13.60 1.68
C PRO A 187 11.05 12.99 2.79
N LEU A 188 10.93 11.68 2.98
CA LEU A 188 11.64 10.95 4.03
C LEU A 188 13.11 10.74 3.67
N LEU A 189 14.01 11.14 4.57
CA LEU A 189 15.42 10.79 4.46
C LEU A 189 15.65 9.32 4.86
N PRO A 190 16.64 8.61 4.28
CA PRO A 190 16.92 7.20 4.58
C PRO A 190 17.14 6.86 6.06
N HIS A 191 17.60 7.81 6.87
CA HIS A 191 17.82 7.59 8.31
C HIS A 191 16.53 7.37 9.10
N HIS A 192 15.41 7.95 8.66
CA HIS A 192 14.10 7.82 9.32
C HIS A 192 13.46 6.44 9.14
N TYR A 193 14.05 5.57 8.32
CA TYR A 193 13.60 4.18 8.16
C TYR A 193 13.98 3.29 9.33
N GLN A 194 14.78 3.80 10.27
CA GLN A 194 15.32 3.01 11.38
C GLN A 194 14.47 3.08 12.66
N ARG A 195 13.52 4.02 12.75
CA ARG A 195 12.75 4.26 13.96
C ARG A 195 11.25 4.28 13.66
N SER A 196 10.46 3.81 14.63
CA SER A 196 9.03 4.03 14.64
C SER A 196 8.75 5.43 15.18
N GLU A 197 8.10 6.28 14.39
CA GLU A 197 7.91 7.70 14.69
C GLU A 197 6.50 8.16 14.29
N TRP A 198 5.93 9.07 15.09
CA TRP A 198 4.71 9.79 14.74
C TRP A 198 4.94 10.64 13.49
N SER A 199 3.86 10.86 12.73
CA SER A 199 3.87 11.80 11.61
C SER A 199 2.89 12.91 11.92
N ASP A 200 3.34 14.16 11.86
CA ASP A 200 2.52 15.34 12.09
C ASP A 200 2.66 16.30 10.91
N LEU A 201 1.54 16.85 10.46
CA LEU A 201 1.49 17.89 9.43
C LEU A 201 0.58 19.00 9.92
N GLY A 202 1.16 20.18 10.17
CA GLY A 202 0.43 21.40 10.49
C GLY A 202 0.01 22.14 9.22
N LEU A 203 -1.21 22.68 9.22
CA LEU A 203 -1.77 23.50 8.14
C LEU A 203 -2.20 24.85 8.69
N VAL A 204 -1.76 25.92 8.03
CA VAL A 204 -2.23 27.29 8.27
C VAL A 204 -2.49 27.94 6.92
N ILE A 205 -3.77 28.11 6.56
CA ILE A 205 -4.17 28.66 5.25
C ILE A 205 -5.33 29.65 5.41
N ARG A 206 -5.31 30.72 4.62
CA ARG A 206 -6.42 31.67 4.54
C ARG A 206 -7.50 31.13 3.60
N LEU A 207 -8.75 31.12 4.06
CA LEU A 207 -9.88 30.60 3.30
C LEU A 207 -10.42 31.64 2.30
N TYR A 208 -10.66 31.19 1.06
CA TYR A 208 -11.21 31.99 -0.05
C TYR A 208 -12.39 31.26 -0.68
N ALA A 209 -13.17 31.95 -1.51
CA ALA A 209 -14.36 31.41 -2.18
C ALA A 209 -14.09 30.08 -2.89
N GLU A 210 -12.94 29.97 -3.54
CA GLU A 210 -12.50 28.80 -4.33
C GLU A 210 -12.31 27.54 -3.49
N HIS A 211 -12.08 27.68 -2.18
CA HIS A 211 -11.90 26.53 -1.29
C HIS A 211 -13.22 25.88 -0.87
N PHE A 212 -14.38 26.46 -1.18
CA PHE A 212 -15.69 25.97 -0.75
C PHE A 212 -16.43 25.33 -1.92
N ASP A 213 -17.09 24.20 -1.66
CA ASP A 213 -17.92 23.49 -2.62
C ASP A 213 -19.38 23.51 -2.14
N ASP A 214 -20.21 24.32 -2.79
CA ASP A 214 -21.58 24.66 -2.35
C ASP A 214 -21.64 25.15 -0.89
N GLY A 215 -20.65 25.95 -0.47
CA GLY A 215 -20.54 26.45 0.90
C GLY A 215 -20.06 25.43 1.92
N ARG A 216 -19.70 24.20 1.49
CA ARG A 216 -19.13 23.16 2.35
C ARG A 216 -17.62 23.16 2.29
N LEU A 217 -17.02 22.93 3.44
CA LEU A 217 -15.58 22.85 3.61
C LEU A 217 -15.20 21.49 4.20
N ILE A 218 -14.62 20.63 3.38
CA ILE A 218 -14.20 19.28 3.77
C ILE A 218 -12.69 19.25 3.82
N LEU A 219 -12.13 18.98 4.99
CA LEU A 219 -10.71 18.78 5.19
C LEU A 219 -10.42 17.28 5.23
N ARG A 220 -9.53 16.82 4.34
CA ARG A 220 -9.05 15.43 4.30
C ARG A 220 -7.58 15.39 4.59
N CYS A 221 -7.13 14.39 5.34
CA CYS A 221 -5.72 14.08 5.53
C CYS A 221 -5.48 12.63 5.16
N VAL A 222 -4.58 12.40 4.21
CA VAL A 222 -4.18 11.07 3.74
C VAL A 222 -2.82 10.75 4.31
N ALA A 223 -2.68 9.56 4.89
CA ALA A 223 -1.42 8.99 5.35
C ALA A 223 -1.03 7.81 4.46
N ASP A 224 0.17 7.87 3.87
CA ASP A 224 0.67 6.88 2.92
C ASP A 224 2.08 6.37 3.29
N ILE A 225 2.29 5.05 3.15
CA ILE A 225 3.61 4.40 3.23
C ILE A 225 3.76 3.46 2.03
N GLU A 226 4.56 3.89 1.04
CA GLU A 226 4.99 3.07 -0.10
C GLU A 226 3.83 2.39 -0.85
N ASN A 227 2.64 3.01 -0.84
CA ASN A 227 1.38 2.45 -1.33
C ASN A 227 0.95 1.10 -0.69
N VAL A 228 1.59 0.67 0.41
CA VAL A 228 1.18 -0.51 1.19
C VAL A 228 0.18 -0.12 2.27
N TYR A 229 0.35 1.07 2.85
CA TYR A 229 -0.59 1.66 3.78
C TYR A 229 -1.16 2.93 3.15
N HIS A 230 -2.48 3.05 3.09
CA HIS A 230 -3.18 4.20 2.53
C HIS A 230 -4.50 4.41 3.27
N GLU A 231 -4.49 5.29 4.26
CA GLU A 231 -5.66 5.58 5.10
C GLU A 231 -5.92 7.08 5.17
N GLU A 232 -7.16 7.45 5.42
CA GLU A 232 -7.55 8.86 5.46
C GLU A 232 -8.45 9.23 6.64
N ALA A 233 -8.28 10.47 7.07
CA ALA A 233 -9.19 11.16 7.97
C ALA A 233 -9.97 12.20 7.18
N VAL A 234 -11.28 12.27 7.37
CA VAL A 234 -12.15 13.24 6.72
C VAL A 234 -12.93 14.00 7.77
N LEU A 235 -12.83 15.33 7.77
CA LEU A 235 -13.54 16.21 8.67
C LEU A 235 -14.35 17.24 7.87
N LYS A 236 -15.67 17.24 8.09
CA LYS A 236 -16.56 18.27 7.55
C LYS A 236 -16.57 19.43 8.54
N LEU A 237 -16.07 20.58 8.11
CA LEU A 237 -15.97 21.77 8.95
C LEU A 237 -17.31 22.52 8.89
N GLY A 238 -17.83 22.91 10.05
CA GLY A 238 -19.05 23.70 10.13
C GLY A 238 -18.84 25.09 9.50
N SER A 239 -19.78 25.49 8.62
CA SER A 239 -19.79 26.86 8.09
C SER A 239 -20.65 27.75 8.98
N ALA A 240 -20.20 28.99 9.23
CA ALA A 240 -21.02 29.98 9.94
C ALA A 240 -22.34 30.30 9.21
N ARG A 241 -22.45 29.90 7.93
CA ARG A 241 -23.62 30.10 7.07
C ARG A 241 -24.55 28.88 7.03
N GLU A 242 -24.18 27.77 7.67
CA GLU A 242 -25.06 26.60 7.76
C GLU A 242 -26.20 26.92 8.75
N PRO A 243 -27.48 26.77 8.35
CA PRO A 243 -28.60 27.08 9.23
C PRO A 243 -28.58 26.12 10.43
N VAL A 244 -28.44 26.68 11.64
CA VAL A 244 -28.62 25.91 12.88
C VAL A 244 -30.02 25.29 12.84
N PRO A 245 -30.16 23.95 12.89
CA PRO A 245 -31.48 23.34 12.95
C PRO A 245 -32.18 23.86 14.20
N GLU A 246 -33.26 24.62 14.02
CA GLU A 246 -34.09 25.06 15.13
C GLU A 246 -34.65 23.80 15.80
N ARG A 247 -34.32 23.59 17.08
CA ARG A 247 -34.97 22.56 17.89
C ARG A 247 -36.42 22.97 18.03
N VAL A 248 -37.27 22.47 17.15
CA VAL A 248 -38.72 22.59 17.30
C VAL A 248 -39.11 21.75 18.51
N SER A 249 -39.21 22.39 19.68
CA SER A 249 -39.93 21.85 20.80
C SER A 249 -41.40 21.80 20.40
N ALA A 250 -41.81 20.65 19.86
CA ALA A 250 -43.23 20.35 19.66
C ALA A 250 -43.90 20.34 21.03
N GLN A 251 -44.40 21.50 21.48
CA GLN A 251 -45.43 21.55 22.50
C GLN A 251 -46.67 20.92 21.86
N ASN A 252 -46.87 19.63 22.13
CA ASN A 252 -48.17 18.99 21.97
C ASN A 252 -49.16 19.67 22.94
N ALA A 253 -49.70 20.82 22.53
CA ALA A 253 -50.98 21.28 23.04
C ALA A 253 -52.04 20.31 22.49
N GLY A 254 -52.30 19.25 23.25
CA GLY A 254 -53.31 18.26 22.92
C GLY A 254 -54.67 18.93 22.72
N ILE A 255 -55.12 19.01 21.47
CA ILE A 255 -56.49 19.38 21.11
C ILE A 255 -57.37 18.20 21.53
N THR A 256 -57.81 18.20 22.80
CA THR A 256 -58.83 17.28 23.32
C THR A 256 -60.04 18.06 23.84
N SER A 257 -60.53 19.05 23.07
CA SER A 257 -61.72 19.82 23.44
C SER A 257 -62.89 19.74 22.44
N SER A 258 -62.71 19.18 21.24
CA SER A 258 -63.77 19.20 20.21
C SER A 258 -64.78 18.04 20.32
N LEU A 259 -64.33 16.82 20.62
CA LEU A 259 -65.21 15.64 20.59
C LEU A 259 -66.20 15.58 21.78
N ARG A 260 -65.80 16.04 22.97
CA ARG A 260 -66.69 16.05 24.16
C ARG A 260 -67.78 17.12 24.07
N ALA A 261 -67.50 18.25 23.40
CA ALA A 261 -68.49 19.31 23.18
C ALA A 261 -69.55 18.89 22.15
N MET A 262 -69.13 18.26 21.05
CA MET A 262 -70.05 17.73 20.03
C MET A 262 -70.96 16.63 20.59
N LEU A 263 -70.42 15.70 21.40
CA LEU A 263 -71.23 14.63 22.00
C LEU A 263 -72.30 15.16 22.97
N ARG A 264 -71.99 16.22 23.75
CA ARG A 264 -72.98 16.85 24.64
C ARG A 264 -74.08 17.58 23.87
N LEU A 265 -73.77 18.19 22.73
CA LEU A 265 -74.76 18.88 21.90
C LEU A 265 -75.75 17.90 21.27
N VAL A 266 -75.26 16.75 20.78
CA VAL A 266 -76.09 15.70 20.18
C VAL A 266 -77.02 15.07 21.22
N VAL A 267 -76.52 14.75 22.42
CA VAL A 267 -77.35 14.22 23.50
C VAL A 267 -78.41 15.22 23.95
N PHE A 268 -78.09 16.52 23.97
CA PHE A 268 -79.05 17.56 24.34
C PHE A 268 -80.17 17.72 23.29
N LEU A 269 -79.84 17.62 22.00
CA LEU A 269 -80.80 17.65 20.91
C LEU A 269 -81.74 16.43 20.91
N GLU A 270 -81.21 15.23 21.20
CA GLU A 270 -82.01 14.01 21.37
C GLU A 270 -83.02 14.11 22.53
N ILE A 271 -82.62 14.70 23.67
CA ILE A 271 -83.52 14.89 24.82
C ILE A 271 -84.64 15.89 24.51
N ILE A 272 -84.36 16.96 23.76
CA ILE A 272 -85.39 17.93 23.33
C ILE A 272 -86.40 17.29 22.36
N LEU A 273 -85.94 16.42 21.46
CA LEU A 273 -86.82 15.67 20.54
C LEU A 273 -87.71 14.67 21.28
N LEU A 274 -87.22 14.03 22.33
CA LEU A 274 -88.03 13.13 23.17
C LEU A 274 -89.09 13.85 24.02
N MET A 275 -88.83 15.09 24.43
CA MET A 275 -89.80 15.90 25.21
C MET A 275 -90.87 16.60 24.36
N SER A 276 -90.78 16.53 23.03
CA SER A 276 -91.79 17.09 22.11
C SER A 276 -92.77 16.04 21.56
N ILE A 277 -92.65 14.79 22.01
CA ILE A 277 -93.50 13.65 21.61
C ILE A 277 -94.30 13.09 22.82
N LEU A 278 -94.25 13.76 23.99
CA LEU A 278 -95.08 13.49 25.17
C LEU A 278 -96.08 14.62 25.43
#